data_AF-A0A4Y2UGT5-F1
#
_entry.id   AF-A0A4Y2UGT5-F1
#
_cell.length_a   1.000
_cell.length_b   1.000
_cell.length_c   1.000
_cell.angle_alpha   90.00
_cell.angle_beta   90.00
_cell.angle_gamma   90.00
#
_symmetry.space_group_name_H-M   'P 1'
#
loop_
_entity.id
_entity.type
_entity.pdbx_description
1 polymer ?
#
loop_
_entity_poly.entity_id
_entity_poly.type
_entity_poly.pdbx_seq_one_letter_code
_entity_poly.pdbx_strand_id
1 'polypeptide(L)'
;MVESDEDETSKRRTPATPDVAGKLPVEETVVRKSPIKELVEKGTETKAEGFIATAMVIQSEVMNFIDNIPNKKLSKDNRKMLREYMADFMSVITRQQAVMSMIVGKCHGQTNLIEDKLENFQNTNEESIQMNFAAATKI
;
A
#
# COMPACT_ATOMS: atom_id res chain seq x y z
N MET A 1 -33.28 46.25 -42.21
CA MET A 1 -34.41 46.58 -41.32
C MET A 1 -34.34 45.53 -40.21
N VAL A 2 -33.62 45.73 -39.09
CA VAL A 2 -33.91 46.64 -37.95
C VAL A 2 -35.37 46.41 -37.53
N GLU A 3 -35.67 45.82 -36.38
CA GLU A 3 -35.43 46.40 -35.05
C GLU A 3 -35.54 45.34 -33.93
N SER A 4 -34.66 45.44 -32.94
CA SER A 4 -34.84 44.94 -31.58
C SER A 4 -35.89 45.77 -30.85
N ASP A 5 -36.56 45.24 -29.81
CA ASP A 5 -36.60 45.93 -28.51
C ASP A 5 -37.18 45.07 -27.38
N GLU A 6 -36.59 45.36 -26.21
CA GLU A 6 -36.75 44.84 -24.86
C GLU A 6 -38.17 45.12 -24.27
N ASP A 7 -38.62 44.37 -23.25
CA ASP A 7 -38.51 44.79 -21.84
C ASP A 7 -39.48 44.05 -20.88
N GLU A 8 -38.96 43.81 -19.67
CA GLU A 8 -39.53 43.59 -18.33
C GLU A 8 -40.96 43.01 -18.08
N THR A 9 -41.04 42.02 -17.18
CA THR A 9 -41.58 42.24 -15.81
C THR A 9 -41.58 40.96 -14.93
N SER A 10 -40.84 41.04 -13.81
CA SER A 10 -41.30 40.84 -12.43
C SER A 10 -42.39 39.79 -12.11
N LYS A 11 -42.04 38.73 -11.35
CA LYS A 11 -42.50 38.49 -9.96
C LYS A 11 -42.09 37.12 -9.38
N ARG A 12 -41.21 37.23 -8.39
CA ARG A 12 -40.94 36.29 -7.27
C ARG A 12 -42.23 35.98 -6.49
N ARG A 13 -42.51 34.70 -6.16
CA ARG A 13 -43.25 34.26 -4.94
C ARG A 13 -43.31 32.72 -4.71
N THR A 14 -42.62 32.28 -3.63
CA THR A 14 -43.00 31.31 -2.54
C THR A 14 -43.32 29.82 -2.83
N PRO A 15 -43.32 28.86 -1.83
CA PRO A 15 -43.42 28.99 -0.35
C PRO A 15 -42.38 28.17 0.50
N ALA A 16 -41.88 28.72 1.62
CA ALA A 16 -42.29 28.54 3.04
C ALA A 16 -41.73 27.29 3.76
N THR A 17 -40.87 27.55 4.75
CA THR A 17 -40.31 26.65 5.76
C THR A 17 -41.39 26.10 6.70
N PRO A 18 -41.17 24.92 7.29
CA PRO A 18 -41.44 24.73 8.71
C PRO A 18 -40.13 24.46 9.45
N ASP A 19 -39.86 25.32 10.41
CA ASP A 19 -38.88 25.15 11.48
C ASP A 19 -39.50 24.29 12.61
N VAL A 20 -38.64 23.77 13.47
CA VAL A 20 -38.87 23.22 14.82
C VAL A 20 -38.73 21.69 15.00
N ALA A 21 -37.49 21.36 15.38
CA ALA A 21 -37.09 20.57 16.54
C ALA A 21 -37.36 19.06 16.59
N GLY A 22 -36.34 18.31 16.19
CA GLY A 22 -35.98 17.03 16.81
C GLY A 22 -34.46 16.92 16.86
N LYS A 23 -33.84 17.24 18.01
CA LYS A 23 -32.42 16.94 18.23
C LYS A 23 -32.26 15.42 18.27
N LEU A 24 -31.78 14.83 17.18
CA LEU A 24 -31.19 13.50 17.20
C LEU A 24 -29.75 13.65 17.69
N PRO A 25 -29.32 12.92 18.73
CA PRO A 25 -27.94 12.96 19.17
C PRO A 25 -27.07 12.40 18.05
N VAL A 26 -26.13 13.21 17.58
CA VAL A 26 -24.99 12.74 16.81
C VAL A 26 -24.27 11.77 17.74
N GLU A 27 -24.50 10.48 17.57
CA GLU A 27 -23.57 9.48 18.08
C GLU A 27 -22.24 9.80 17.43
N GLU A 28 -21.31 10.27 18.26
CA GLU A 28 -19.90 10.39 17.96
C GLU A 28 -19.44 9.00 17.54
N THR A 29 -19.50 8.73 16.23
CA THR A 29 -18.76 7.62 15.65
C THR A 29 -17.31 7.94 15.91
N VAL A 30 -16.78 7.40 17.00
CA VAL A 30 -15.36 7.33 17.27
C VAL A 30 -14.74 6.86 15.96
N VAL A 31 -14.09 7.80 15.26
CA VAL A 31 -13.32 7.51 14.06
C VAL A 31 -12.18 6.64 14.55
N ARG A 32 -12.47 5.34 14.64
CA ARG A 32 -11.49 4.31 14.88
C ARG A 32 -10.54 4.48 13.71
N LYS A 33 -9.35 5.04 14.00
CA LYS A 33 -8.31 5.27 13.00
C LYS A 33 -8.23 4.00 12.16
N SER A 34 -8.57 4.14 10.88
CA SER A 34 -8.53 3.02 9.96
C SER A 34 -7.10 2.48 9.98
N PRO A 35 -6.88 1.19 10.28
CA PRO A 35 -5.55 0.58 10.32
C PRO A 35 -4.76 0.84 9.03
N ILE A 36 -5.47 1.09 7.93
CA ILE A 36 -4.95 1.40 6.60
C ILE A 36 -4.20 2.74 6.57
N LYS A 37 -4.67 3.77 7.29
CA LYS A 37 -4.02 5.10 7.30
C LYS A 37 -2.70 5.10 8.07
N GLU A 38 -2.59 4.28 9.10
CA GLU A 38 -1.39 4.20 9.95
C GLU A 38 -0.27 3.37 9.29
N LEU A 39 -0.64 2.48 8.37
CA LEU A 39 0.29 1.58 7.69
C LEU A 39 1.06 2.25 6.54
N VAL A 40 0.50 3.32 5.97
CA VAL A 40 1.10 4.11 4.86
C VAL A 40 2.30 4.93 5.32
N GLU A 41 2.39 5.29 6.61
CA GLU A 41 3.30 6.34 7.08
C GLU A 41 4.68 5.86 7.56
N LYS A 42 4.91 4.54 7.68
CA LYS A 42 6.18 4.01 8.22
C LYS A 42 6.63 2.72 7.55
N GLY A 43 7.07 2.76 6.29
CA GLY A 43 7.70 1.61 5.63
C GLY A 43 9.21 1.55 5.85
N THR A 44 9.67 0.61 6.69
CA THR A 44 11.04 0.05 6.65
C THR A 44 10.95 -1.32 5.96
N GLU A 45 12.02 -1.80 5.34
CA GLU A 45 12.05 -2.99 4.47
C GLU A 45 11.39 -4.25 5.09
N THR A 46 11.59 -4.49 6.39
CA THR A 46 10.94 -5.57 7.16
C THR A 46 9.42 -5.47 7.31
N LYS A 47 8.83 -4.30 7.05
CA LYS A 47 7.38 -4.08 7.16
C LYS A 47 6.64 -4.38 5.87
N ALA A 48 7.30 -4.30 4.72
CA ALA A 48 6.66 -4.53 3.42
C ALA A 48 6.41 -6.02 3.19
N GLU A 49 7.37 -6.88 3.51
CA GLU A 49 7.20 -8.34 3.47
C GLU A 49 6.15 -8.82 4.49
N GLY A 50 6.21 -8.29 5.72
CA GLY A 50 5.22 -8.55 6.75
C GLY A 50 3.81 -8.09 6.36
N PHE A 51 3.69 -6.95 5.66
CA PHE A 51 2.42 -6.47 5.12
C PHE A 51 1.85 -7.41 4.06
N ILE A 52 2.67 -7.87 3.10
CA ILE A 52 2.25 -8.83 2.08
C ILE A 52 1.78 -10.14 2.72
N ALA A 53 2.56 -10.70 3.66
CA ALA A 53 2.19 -11.93 4.35
C ALA A 53 0.84 -11.76 5.08
N THR A 54 0.67 -10.65 5.78
CA THR A 54 -0.60 -10.32 6.48
C THR A 54 -1.75 -10.18 5.49
N ALA A 55 -1.54 -9.51 4.36
CA ALA A 55 -2.55 -9.32 3.32
C ALA A 55 -3.00 -10.67 2.71
N MET A 56 -2.09 -11.63 2.53
CA MET A 56 -2.43 -12.97 2.07
C MET A 56 -3.27 -13.75 3.09
N VAL A 57 -2.92 -13.67 4.38
CA VAL A 57 -3.69 -14.31 5.47
C VAL A 57 -5.11 -13.76 5.54
N ILE A 58 -5.26 -12.42 5.60
CA ILE A 58 -6.58 -11.77 5.64
C ILE A 58 -7.43 -12.17 4.43
N GLN A 59 -6.84 -12.23 3.23
CA GLN A 59 -7.57 -12.64 2.03
C GLN A 59 -8.02 -14.10 2.08
N SER A 60 -7.20 -15.00 2.62
CA SER A 60 -7.59 -16.40 2.81
C SER A 60 -8.77 -16.52 3.78
N GLU A 61 -8.76 -15.76 4.87
CA GLU A 61 -9.87 -15.70 5.83
C GLU A 61 -11.16 -15.15 5.20
N VAL A 62 -11.05 -14.10 4.37
CA VAL A 62 -12.19 -13.53 3.65
C VAL A 62 -12.79 -14.55 2.68
N MET A 63 -11.96 -15.28 1.94
CA MET A 63 -12.44 -16.34 1.04
C MET A 63 -13.16 -17.45 1.80
N ASN A 64 -12.60 -17.89 2.93
CA ASN A 64 -13.25 -18.88 3.78
C ASN A 64 -14.58 -18.35 4.35
N PHE A 65 -14.64 -17.08 4.76
CA PHE A 65 -15.89 -16.45 5.21
C PHE A 65 -16.96 -16.50 4.12
N ILE A 66 -16.63 -16.08 2.89
CA ILE A 66 -17.55 -16.09 1.74
C ILE A 66 -18.11 -17.49 1.49
N ASP A 67 -17.27 -18.50 1.61
CA ASP A 67 -17.65 -19.89 1.38
C ASP A 67 -18.64 -20.43 2.40
N ASN A 68 -18.59 -19.92 3.62
CA ASN A 68 -19.47 -20.32 4.71
C ASN A 68 -20.80 -19.54 4.75
N ILE A 69 -20.99 -18.51 3.91
CA ILE A 69 -22.27 -17.79 3.84
C ILE A 69 -23.36 -18.73 3.30
N PRO A 70 -24.57 -18.82 3.88
CA PRO A 70 -25.64 -19.63 3.31
C PRO A 70 -26.13 -19.11 1.95
N ASN A 71 -26.45 -19.99 0.99
CA ASN A 71 -26.94 -19.59 -0.35
C ASN A 71 -28.22 -18.73 -0.33
N LYS A 72 -29.04 -18.85 0.73
CA LYS A 72 -30.21 -17.99 0.94
C LYS A 72 -29.86 -16.52 1.25
N LYS A 73 -28.61 -16.23 1.60
CA LYS A 73 -28.09 -14.90 1.94
C LYS A 73 -27.14 -14.35 0.89
N LEU A 74 -26.49 -15.21 0.11
CA LEU A 74 -25.62 -14.82 -1.00
C LEU A 74 -25.88 -15.75 -2.18
N SER A 75 -26.36 -15.19 -3.30
CA SER A 75 -26.59 -15.97 -4.51
C SER A 75 -25.30 -16.60 -5.02
N LYS A 76 -25.43 -17.69 -5.79
CA LYS A 76 -24.27 -18.37 -6.38
C LYS A 76 -23.49 -17.44 -7.31
N ASP A 77 -24.19 -16.60 -8.08
CA ASP A 77 -23.55 -15.66 -9.02
C ASP A 77 -22.78 -14.57 -8.28
N ASN A 78 -23.36 -13.98 -7.22
CA ASN A 78 -22.67 -12.98 -6.40
C ASN A 78 -21.46 -13.58 -5.69
N ARG A 79 -21.57 -14.83 -5.22
CA ARG A 79 -20.43 -15.55 -4.64
C ARG A 79 -19.32 -15.74 -5.67
N LYS A 80 -19.67 -16.18 -6.88
CA LYS A 80 -18.73 -16.38 -7.97
C LYS A 80 -18.00 -15.06 -8.31
N MET A 81 -18.75 -13.99 -8.49
CA MET A 81 -18.20 -12.65 -8.75
C MET A 81 -17.25 -12.18 -7.64
N LEU A 82 -17.64 -12.36 -6.37
CA LEU A 82 -16.80 -11.97 -5.25
C LEU A 82 -15.50 -12.79 -5.19
N ARG A 83 -15.55 -14.08 -5.53
CA ARG A 83 -14.35 -14.91 -5.66
C ARG A 83 -13.44 -14.45 -6.80
N GLU A 84 -14.00 -14.07 -7.94
CA GLU A 84 -13.23 -13.52 -9.08
C GLU A 84 -12.50 -12.24 -8.67
N TYR A 85 -13.17 -11.30 -7.99
CA TYR A 85 -12.52 -10.10 -7.48
C TYR A 85 -11.40 -10.39 -6.47
N MET A 86 -11.60 -11.35 -5.56
CA MET A 86 -10.55 -11.74 -4.61
C MET A 86 -9.37 -12.42 -5.31
N ALA A 87 -9.61 -13.22 -6.35
CA ALA A 87 -8.56 -13.84 -7.14
C ALA A 87 -7.72 -12.80 -7.90
N ASP A 88 -8.38 -11.80 -8.50
CA ASP A 88 -7.71 -10.69 -9.17
C ASP A 88 -6.84 -9.89 -8.19
N PHE A 89 -7.35 -9.63 -6.99
CA PHE A 89 -6.59 -8.95 -5.95
C PHE A 89 -5.38 -9.78 -5.46
N MET A 90 -5.56 -11.09 -5.21
CA MET A 90 -4.46 -12.00 -4.88
C MET A 90 -3.38 -12.04 -5.96
N SER A 91 -3.76 -11.96 -7.24
CA SER A 91 -2.83 -11.89 -8.37
C SER A 91 -1.93 -10.65 -8.27
N VAL A 92 -2.49 -9.50 -7.88
CA VAL A 92 -1.72 -8.26 -7.65
C VAL A 92 -0.76 -8.42 -6.47
N ILE A 93 -1.21 -8.94 -5.34
CA ILE A 93 -0.35 -9.16 -4.16
C ILE A 93 0.80 -10.12 -4.48
N THR A 94 0.52 -11.19 -5.22
CA THR A 94 1.54 -12.17 -5.64
C THR A 94 2.60 -11.52 -6.53
N ARG A 95 2.19 -10.64 -7.46
CA ARG A 95 3.14 -9.88 -8.30
C ARG A 95 3.97 -8.92 -7.47
N GLN A 96 3.37 -8.22 -6.50
CA GLN A 96 4.09 -7.33 -5.59
C GLN A 96 5.14 -8.10 -4.77
N GLN A 97 4.79 -9.30 -4.28
CA GLN A 97 5.72 -10.17 -3.56
C GLN A 97 6.91 -10.59 -4.44
N ALA A 98 6.64 -10.98 -5.69
CA ALA A 98 7.69 -11.38 -6.63
C ALA A 98 8.65 -10.22 -6.95
N VAL A 99 8.12 -9.01 -7.16
CA VAL A 99 8.94 -7.81 -7.39
C VAL A 99 9.79 -7.50 -6.18
N MET A 100 9.22 -7.51 -4.97
CA MET A 100 9.98 -7.30 -3.73
C MET A 100 11.11 -8.31 -3.58
N SER A 101 10.80 -9.60 -3.75
CA SER A 101 11.81 -10.67 -3.64
C SER A 101 12.95 -10.50 -4.66
N MET A 102 12.63 -10.07 -5.88
CA MET A 102 13.63 -9.80 -6.92
C MET A 102 14.52 -8.61 -6.57
N ILE A 103 13.95 -7.53 -6.03
CA ILE A 103 14.70 -6.34 -5.61
C ILE A 103 15.61 -6.68 -4.44
N VAL A 104 15.07 -7.31 -3.39
CA VAL A 104 15.83 -7.74 -2.20
C VAL A 104 16.97 -8.68 -2.60
N GLY A 105 16.70 -9.66 -3.47
CA GLY A 105 17.73 -10.56 -3.99
C GLY A 105 18.84 -9.83 -4.75
N LYS A 106 18.51 -8.84 -5.58
CA LYS A 106 19.50 -8.00 -6.27
C LYS A 106 20.31 -7.15 -5.29
N CYS A 107 19.67 -6.54 -4.30
CA CYS A 107 20.34 -5.77 -3.26
C CYS A 107 21.32 -6.65 -2.47
N HIS A 108 20.91 -7.86 -2.07
CA HIS A 108 21.78 -8.80 -1.37
C HIS A 108 23.01 -9.17 -2.21
N GLY A 109 22.84 -9.45 -3.51
CA GLY A 109 23.96 -9.72 -4.40
C GLY A 109 24.92 -8.53 -4.56
N GLN A 110 24.40 -7.31 -4.57
CA GLN A 110 25.23 -6.10 -4.60
C GLN A 110 25.98 -5.89 -3.28
N THR A 111 25.34 -6.13 -2.13
CA THR A 111 25.98 -6.06 -0.81
C THR A 111 27.16 -7.02 -0.74
N ASN A 112 26.96 -8.30 -1.10
CA ASN A 112 28.02 -9.30 -1.07
C ASN A 112 29.20 -8.90 -1.98
N LEU A 113 28.92 -8.38 -3.18
CA LEU A 113 29.97 -7.90 -4.08
C LEU A 113 30.77 -6.71 -3.52
N ILE A 114 30.10 -5.80 -2.81
CA ILE A 114 30.76 -4.66 -2.16
C ILE A 114 31.62 -5.15 -1.00
N GLU A 115 31.13 -6.07 -0.19
CA GLU A 115 31.86 -6.69 0.93
C GLU A 115 33.12 -7.42 0.44
N ASP A 116 32.99 -8.27 -0.58
CA ASP A 116 34.12 -8.99 -1.20
C ASP A 116 35.19 -8.03 -1.72
N LYS A 117 34.77 -6.95 -2.39
CA LYS A 117 35.72 -5.94 -2.89
C LYS A 117 36.38 -5.19 -1.75
N LEU A 118 35.63 -4.85 -0.70
CA LEU A 118 36.15 -4.14 0.46
C LEU A 118 37.21 -4.98 1.19
N GLU A 119 36.95 -6.27 1.41
CA GLU A 119 37.90 -7.21 2.01
C GLU A 119 39.18 -7.32 1.17
N ASN A 120 39.05 -7.49 -0.14
CA ASN A 120 40.20 -7.53 -1.05
C ASN A 120 41.03 -6.24 -1.01
N PHE A 121 40.39 -5.06 -0.96
CA PHE A 121 41.09 -3.78 -0.82
C PHE A 121 41.85 -3.68 0.50
N GLN A 122 41.25 -4.13 1.61
CA GLN A 122 41.90 -4.13 2.93
C GLN A 122 43.12 -5.05 2.96
N ASN A 123 42.98 -6.28 2.46
CA ASN A 123 44.07 -7.26 2.42
C ASN A 123 45.24 -6.77 1.53
N THR A 124 44.93 -6.24 0.34
CA THR A 124 45.96 -5.71 -0.58
C THR A 124 46.69 -4.51 0.05
N ASN A 125 45.97 -3.67 0.78
CA ASN A 125 46.57 -2.53 1.47
C ASN A 125 47.52 -3.00 2.60
N GLU A 126 47.09 -3.97 3.42
CA GLU A 126 47.93 -4.56 4.46
C GLU A 126 49.20 -5.21 3.90
N GLU A 127 49.08 -5.99 2.82
CA GLU A 127 50.23 -6.60 2.14
C GLU A 127 51.21 -5.54 1.62
N SER A 128 50.69 -4.46 1.01
CA SER A 128 51.53 -3.36 0.51
C SER A 128 52.30 -2.65 1.62
N ILE A 129 51.65 -2.42 2.77
CA ILE A 129 52.26 -1.78 3.94
C ILE A 129 53.35 -2.68 4.51
N GLN A 130 53.10 -3.97 4.64
CA GLN A 130 54.09 -4.95 5.11
C GLN A 130 55.31 -5.03 4.17
N MET A 131 55.09 -5.06 2.86
CA MET A 131 56.17 -5.09 1.87
C MET A 131 57.06 -3.84 1.97
N ASN A 132 56.45 -2.66 2.11
CA ASN A 132 57.16 -1.40 2.23
C ASN A 132 57.97 -1.32 3.53
N PHE A 133 57.42 -1.79 4.66
CA PHE A 133 58.16 -1.88 5.92
C PHE A 133 59.35 -2.84 5.81
N ALA A 134 59.15 -4.04 5.24
CA ALA A 134 60.21 -5.02 5.07
C ALA A 134 61.36 -4.50 4.18
N ALA A 135 61.04 -3.71 3.15
CA ALA A 135 62.02 -3.05 2.30
C ALA A 135 62.81 -1.95 3.04
N ALA A 136 62.15 -1.17 3.90
CA ALA A 136 62.78 -0.09 4.67
C ALA A 136 63.73 -0.60 5.77
N THR A 137 63.46 -1.78 6.35
CA THR A 137 64.32 -2.41 7.39
C THR A 137 65.50 -3.22 6.85
N LYS A 138 65.68 -3.32 5.52
CA LYS A 138 66.82 -4.01 4.90
C LYS A 138 68.06 -3.12 4.69
N ILE A 139 68.07 -1.92 5.27
CA ILE A 139 69.21 -0.98 5.30
C ILE A 139 69.99 -1.20 6.59
#